data_AF-A0AAU2IFN6-F1
#
_entry.id   AF-A0AAU2IFN6-F1
#
_cell.length_a   1.000
_cell.length_b   1.000
_cell.length_c   1.000
_cell.angle_alpha   90.00
_cell.angle_beta   90.00
_cell.angle_gamma   90.00
#
_symmetry.space_group_name_H-M   'P 1'
#
loop_
_entity.id
_entity.type
_entity.pdbx_description
1 polymer ?
#
loop_
_entity_poly.entity_id
_entity_poly.type
_entity_poly.pdbx_seq_one_letter_code
_entity_poly.pdbx_strand_id
1 'polypeptide(L)'
;MVSIVRTVPLPRRPLAAGDPVREWYEEALGWATAPGPKGLQLLTGLRFDVLELPAEAGRAVLRRLDPGCPVALQGETMRLLVAAGSAEELPGLLDWLEWGALPLDLTVVGAGGRIDAPAPPGVPDPQEAAVWVRPPDPGCDVEPTLPALTALSAVGGGGGAPGLVRLVETAATQCHRIRLRRACAQPLAFS
;
A
#
# COMPACT_ATOMS: atom_id res chain seq x y z
N MET A 1 -47.79 -25.36 45.68
CA MET A 1 -46.50 -25.81 45.13
C MET A 1 -46.00 -24.70 44.21
N VAL A 2 -45.01 -23.91 44.65
CA VAL A 2 -44.55 -22.69 43.96
C VAL A 2 -43.50 -23.07 42.91
N SER A 3 -43.77 -22.80 41.62
CA SER A 3 -42.79 -22.97 40.55
C SER A 3 -41.77 -21.83 40.58
N ILE A 4 -40.51 -22.15 40.85
CA ILE A 4 -39.39 -21.23 40.73
C ILE A 4 -38.92 -21.25 39.28
N VAL A 5 -39.18 -20.16 38.55
CA VAL A 5 -38.58 -19.93 37.23
C VAL A 5 -37.10 -19.61 37.45
N ARG A 6 -36.21 -20.57 37.15
CA ARG A 6 -34.77 -20.32 37.03
C ARG A 6 -34.54 -19.45 35.78
N THR A 7 -34.47 -18.14 35.97
CA THR A 7 -33.97 -17.22 34.96
C THR A 7 -32.48 -17.48 34.81
N VAL A 8 -32.10 -18.24 33.78
CA VAL A 8 -30.70 -18.42 33.40
C VAL A 8 -30.19 -17.07 32.90
N PRO A 9 -29.07 -16.53 33.40
CA PRO A 9 -28.48 -15.31 32.83
C PRO A 9 -28.18 -15.58 31.36
N LEU A 10 -28.54 -14.64 30.47
CA LEU A 10 -28.14 -14.73 29.07
C LEU A 10 -26.63 -15.00 28.99
N PRO A 11 -26.16 -15.86 28.07
CA PRO A 11 -24.74 -16.07 27.87
C PRO A 11 -24.08 -14.71 27.69
N ARG A 12 -23.13 -14.41 28.56
CA ARG A 12 -22.33 -13.18 28.50
C ARG A 12 -21.75 -13.13 27.09
N ARG A 13 -22.12 -12.09 26.34
CA ARG A 13 -21.49 -11.74 25.07
C ARG A 13 -19.98 -11.83 25.31
N PRO A 14 -19.20 -12.59 24.50
CA PRO A 14 -17.76 -12.56 24.66
C PRO A 14 -17.34 -11.10 24.58
N LEU A 15 -16.53 -10.65 25.53
CA LEU A 15 -15.67 -9.48 25.29
C LEU A 15 -15.10 -9.70 23.90
N ALA A 16 -15.38 -8.80 22.96
CA ALA A 16 -14.87 -8.92 21.61
C ALA A 16 -13.39 -9.28 21.73
N ALA A 17 -13.01 -10.48 21.25
CA ALA A 17 -11.61 -10.71 20.92
C ALA A 17 -11.18 -9.46 20.15
N GLY A 18 -10.07 -8.83 20.55
CA GLY A 18 -9.63 -7.58 19.95
C GLY A 18 -9.66 -7.71 18.43
N ASP A 19 -9.87 -6.60 17.73
CA ASP A 19 -9.91 -6.61 16.27
C ASP A 19 -8.61 -7.25 15.77
N PRO A 20 -8.63 -8.51 15.28
CA PRO A 20 -7.41 -9.28 15.03
C PRO A 20 -6.59 -8.64 13.92
N VAL A 21 -7.25 -7.82 13.08
CA VAL A 21 -6.60 -7.01 12.05
C VAL A 21 -5.79 -5.89 12.69
N ARG A 22 -6.38 -5.18 13.66
CA ARG A 22 -5.68 -4.13 14.41
C ARG A 22 -4.47 -4.68 15.16
N GLU A 23 -4.64 -5.79 15.87
CA GLU A 23 -3.55 -6.43 16.61
C GLU A 23 -2.38 -6.83 15.68
N TRP A 24 -2.68 -7.37 14.50
CA TRP A 24 -1.64 -7.70 13.52
C TRP A 24 -0.84 -6.46 13.07
N TYR A 25 -1.52 -5.34 12.80
CA TYR A 25 -0.85 -4.10 12.39
C TYR A 25 -0.08 -3.43 13.52
N GLU A 26 -0.70 -3.25 14.68
CA GLU A 26 -0.12 -2.49 15.79
C GLU A 26 0.96 -3.30 16.52
N GLU A 27 0.73 -4.59 16.77
CA GLU A 27 1.64 -5.41 17.59
C GLU A 27 2.66 -6.18 16.74
N ALA A 28 2.24 -6.83 15.64
CA ALA A 28 3.14 -7.67 14.85
C ALA A 28 4.00 -6.87 13.86
N LEU A 29 3.50 -5.75 13.35
CA LEU A 29 4.21 -4.88 12.42
C LEU A 29 4.66 -3.55 13.05
N GLY A 30 4.10 -3.15 14.20
CA GLY A 30 4.42 -1.87 14.81
C GLY A 30 3.95 -0.67 13.99
N TRP A 31 2.88 -0.82 13.21
CA TRP A 31 2.35 0.21 12.31
C TRP A 31 1.20 0.96 12.96
N ALA A 32 1.21 2.28 12.85
CA ALA A 32 0.16 3.11 13.43
C ALA A 32 -1.13 3.02 12.62
N THR A 33 -2.25 2.82 13.30
CA THR A 33 -3.56 2.69 12.69
C THR A 33 -4.53 3.77 13.18
N ALA A 34 -5.57 4.01 12.39
CA ALA A 34 -6.69 4.87 12.77
C ALA A 34 -8.02 4.23 12.32
N PRO A 35 -9.14 4.54 13.00
CA PRO A 35 -10.46 4.18 12.49
C PRO A 35 -10.77 4.98 11.23
N GLY A 36 -11.32 4.32 10.21
CA GLY A 36 -11.82 4.91 8.98
C GLY A 36 -13.24 4.45 8.64
N PRO A 37 -13.86 5.06 7.60
CA PRO A 37 -15.25 4.80 7.24
C PRO A 37 -15.52 3.37 6.75
N LYS A 38 -14.52 2.73 6.17
CA LYS A 38 -14.60 1.35 5.63
C LYS A 38 -13.93 0.31 6.54
N GLY A 39 -13.43 0.71 7.70
CA GLY A 39 -12.65 -0.13 8.59
C GLY A 39 -11.35 0.53 9.03
N LEU A 40 -10.35 -0.28 9.34
CA LEU A 40 -9.05 0.19 9.80
C LEU A 40 -8.27 0.88 8.67
N GLN A 41 -7.56 1.96 9.00
CA GLN A 41 -6.65 2.64 8.08
C GLN A 41 -5.24 2.68 8.65
N LEU A 42 -4.24 2.61 7.78
CA LEU A 42 -2.82 2.76 8.14
C LEU A 42 -2.39 4.21 7.95
N LEU A 43 -1.65 4.75 8.91
CA LEU A 43 -1.09 6.09 8.84
C LEU A 43 0.21 6.08 8.04
N THR A 44 0.33 6.96 7.05
CA THR A 44 1.51 7.08 6.17
C THR A 44 2.42 8.24 6.61
N GLY A 45 3.67 8.22 6.15
CA GLY A 45 4.75 9.14 6.53
C GLY A 45 5.26 9.03 7.95
N LEU A 46 4.99 7.90 8.61
CA LEU A 46 5.61 7.52 9.88
C LEU A 46 6.71 6.48 9.66
N ARG A 47 6.33 5.31 9.11
CA ARG A 47 7.27 4.21 8.78
C ARG A 47 7.43 4.03 7.27
N PHE A 48 6.42 4.40 6.50
CA PHE A 48 6.39 4.28 5.06
C PHE A 48 5.47 5.34 4.44
N ASP A 49 5.74 5.68 3.19
CA ASP A 49 4.80 6.32 2.28
C ASP A 49 4.25 5.27 1.31
N VAL A 50 3.20 5.62 0.57
CA VAL A 50 2.56 4.69 -0.38
C VAL A 50 2.49 5.31 -1.75
N LEU A 51 3.14 4.67 -2.72
CA LEU A 51 3.03 5.01 -4.14
C LEU A 51 1.82 4.27 -4.74
N GLU A 52 0.87 5.03 -5.27
CA GLU A 52 -0.35 4.53 -5.90
C GLU A 52 -0.27 4.70 -7.42
N LEU A 53 -0.67 3.66 -8.15
CA LEU A 53 -0.69 3.66 -9.62
C LEU A 53 -1.73 2.66 -10.15
N PRO A 54 -2.09 2.71 -11.44
CA PRO A 54 -2.99 1.73 -12.03
C PRO A 54 -2.44 0.31 -11.87
N ALA A 55 -3.29 -0.63 -11.46
CA ALA A 55 -2.89 -2.02 -11.19
C ALA A 55 -2.24 -2.70 -12.41
N GLU A 56 -2.70 -2.38 -13.61
CA GLU A 56 -2.10 -2.83 -14.87
C GLU A 56 -0.63 -2.38 -15.00
N ALA A 57 -0.32 -1.14 -14.60
CA ALA A 57 1.04 -0.60 -14.61
C ALA A 57 1.88 -1.24 -13.50
N GLY A 58 1.31 -1.32 -12.29
CA GLY A 58 1.95 -1.91 -11.13
C GLY A 58 2.38 -3.37 -11.36
N ARG A 59 1.58 -4.18 -12.06
CA ARG A 59 1.97 -5.57 -12.42
C ARG A 59 3.28 -5.65 -13.21
N ALA A 60 3.57 -4.66 -14.05
CA ALA A 60 4.84 -4.60 -14.77
C ALA A 60 5.99 -4.12 -13.88
N VAL A 61 5.72 -3.22 -12.93
CA VAL A 61 6.66 -2.77 -11.90
C VAL A 61 7.10 -3.93 -10.98
N LEU A 62 6.17 -4.80 -10.59
CA LEU A 62 6.44 -5.94 -9.70
C LEU A 62 7.53 -6.90 -10.18
N ARG A 63 7.81 -6.94 -11.49
CA ARG A 63 8.89 -7.77 -12.05
C ARG A 63 10.29 -7.20 -11.79
N ARG A 64 10.38 -5.92 -11.45
CA ARG A 64 11.63 -5.18 -11.22
C ARG A 64 11.80 -4.75 -9.76
N LEU A 65 10.71 -4.77 -9.00
CA LEU A 65 10.68 -4.48 -7.57
C LEU A 65 11.31 -5.62 -6.77
N ASP A 66 11.96 -5.27 -5.66
CA ASP A 66 12.42 -6.25 -4.67
C ASP A 66 11.24 -7.16 -4.23
N PRO A 67 11.44 -8.50 -4.15
CA PRO A 67 10.40 -9.42 -3.70
C PRO A 67 9.89 -9.17 -2.28
N GLY A 68 10.72 -8.64 -1.39
CA GLY A 68 10.38 -8.34 0.01
C GLY A 68 9.67 -6.99 0.20
N CYS A 69 9.53 -6.19 -0.85
CA CYS A 69 8.78 -4.95 -0.79
C CYS A 69 7.27 -5.26 -0.69
N PRO A 70 6.56 -4.77 0.34
CA PRO A 70 5.13 -5.02 0.50
C PRO A 70 4.32 -4.29 -0.58
N VAL A 71 3.30 -4.98 -1.10
CA VAL A 71 2.44 -4.47 -2.18
C VAL A 71 1.00 -4.89 -1.91
N ALA A 72 0.10 -3.90 -1.96
CA ALA A 72 -1.33 -4.12 -1.84
C ALA A 72 -2.07 -3.73 -3.12
N LEU A 73 -3.31 -4.20 -3.25
CA LEU A 73 -4.23 -3.89 -4.32
C LEU A 73 -5.56 -3.43 -3.70
N GLN A 74 -6.07 -2.28 -4.14
CA GLN A 74 -7.42 -1.82 -3.82
C GLN A 74 -8.17 -1.51 -5.12
N GLY A 75 -9.12 -2.38 -5.49
CA GLY A 75 -9.78 -2.31 -6.79
C GLY A 75 -8.75 -2.32 -7.93
N GLU A 76 -8.76 -1.27 -8.76
CA GLU A 76 -7.84 -1.09 -9.89
C GLU A 76 -6.57 -0.29 -9.53
N THR A 77 -6.34 0.01 -8.25
CA THR A 77 -5.18 0.77 -7.78
C THR A 77 -4.22 -0.15 -7.05
N MET A 78 -2.98 -0.23 -7.53
CA MET A 78 -1.90 -0.92 -6.82
C MET A 78 -1.18 0.07 -5.90
N ARG A 79 -0.84 -0.39 -4.71
CA ARG A 79 -0.16 0.36 -3.65
C ARG A 79 1.17 -0.27 -3.36
N LEU A 80 2.26 0.44 -3.61
CA LEU A 80 3.60 0.01 -3.25
C LEU A 80 4.07 0.81 -2.05
N LEU A 81 4.54 0.13 -1.02
CA LEU A 81 5.16 0.83 0.11
C LEU A 81 6.54 1.31 -0.31
N VAL A 82 6.86 2.54 0.08
CA VAL A 82 8.16 3.19 -0.15
C VAL A 82 8.59 3.87 1.15
N ALA A 83 9.87 4.23 1.26
CA ALA A 83 10.38 4.82 2.50
C ALA A 83 9.61 6.10 2.86
N ALA A 84 9.38 6.33 4.16
CA ALA A 84 8.76 7.57 4.62
C ALA A 84 9.57 8.79 4.16
N GLY A 85 8.90 9.83 3.68
CA GLY A 85 9.50 11.02 3.07
C GLY A 85 9.55 10.97 1.54
N SER A 86 9.38 9.79 0.92
CA SER A 86 9.33 9.66 -0.55
C SER A 86 8.22 10.51 -1.18
N ALA A 87 7.15 10.80 -0.45
CA ALA A 87 6.06 11.65 -0.92
C ALA A 87 6.49 13.11 -1.17
N GLU A 88 7.40 13.63 -0.36
CA GLU A 88 7.94 14.98 -0.51
C GLU A 88 8.95 15.05 -1.66
N GLU A 89 9.66 13.94 -1.91
CA GLU A 89 10.67 13.81 -2.97
C GLU A 89 10.06 13.56 -4.35
N LEU A 90 8.90 12.90 -4.42
CA LEU A 90 8.30 12.45 -5.68
C LEU A 90 8.11 13.58 -6.72
N PRO A 91 7.58 14.77 -6.39
CA PRO A 91 7.38 15.82 -7.38
C PRO A 91 8.70 16.27 -8.02
N GLY A 92 9.73 16.54 -7.19
CA GLY A 92 11.04 16.94 -7.69
C GLY A 92 11.72 15.82 -8.49
N LEU A 93 11.50 14.57 -8.11
CA LEU A 93 11.98 13.41 -8.85
C LEU A 93 11.30 13.26 -10.21
N LEU A 94 9.98 13.44 -10.29
CA LEU A 94 9.25 13.41 -11.56
C LEU A 94 9.65 14.55 -12.49
N ASP A 95 9.89 15.74 -11.94
CA ASP A 95 10.39 16.88 -12.71
C ASP A 95 11.79 16.62 -13.26
N TRP A 96 12.70 16.08 -12.43
CA TRP A 96 14.06 15.73 -12.84
C TRP A 96 14.08 14.64 -13.93
N LEU A 97 13.17 13.68 -13.84
CA LEU A 97 13.01 12.61 -14.84
C LEU A 97 12.18 13.06 -16.08
N GLU A 98 11.84 14.34 -16.18
CA GLU A 98 11.04 14.91 -17.28
C GLU A 98 9.61 14.34 -17.41
N TRP A 99 9.10 13.72 -16.35
CA TRP A 99 7.76 13.14 -16.26
C TRP A 99 6.72 14.09 -15.64
N GLY A 100 7.14 15.14 -14.93
CA GLY A 100 6.25 15.99 -14.11
C GLY A 100 5.11 16.69 -14.86
N ALA A 101 5.29 16.97 -16.16
CA ALA A 101 4.25 17.59 -16.99
C ALA A 101 3.20 16.58 -17.53
N LEU A 102 3.43 15.28 -17.35
CA LEU A 102 2.59 14.24 -17.93
C LEU A 102 1.55 13.73 -16.90
N PRO A 103 0.29 13.53 -17.33
CA PRO A 103 -0.75 12.98 -16.45
C PRO A 103 -0.54 11.47 -16.30
N LEU A 104 0.24 11.07 -15.30
CA LEU A 104 0.71 9.69 -15.16
C LEU A 104 -0.14 8.79 -14.26
N ASP A 105 -1.31 9.25 -13.77
CA ASP A 105 -2.14 8.52 -12.79
C ASP A 105 -1.31 7.91 -11.63
N LEU A 106 -0.17 8.53 -11.33
CA LEU A 106 0.81 8.12 -10.34
C LEU A 106 0.73 9.12 -9.19
N THR A 107 0.30 8.65 -8.03
CA THR A 107 0.13 9.48 -6.83
C THR A 107 0.90 8.88 -5.67
N VAL A 108 1.14 9.69 -4.63
CA VAL A 108 1.81 9.24 -3.43
C VAL A 108 1.08 9.76 -2.21
N VAL A 109 0.93 8.89 -1.21
CA VAL A 109 0.30 9.19 0.07
C VAL A 109 1.40 9.20 1.12
N GLY A 110 1.74 10.41 1.58
CA GLY A 110 2.84 10.67 2.51
C GLY A 110 2.41 11.02 3.93
N ALA A 111 3.22 11.83 4.62
CA ALA A 111 2.95 12.29 5.97
C ALA A 111 1.55 12.91 6.15
N GLY A 112 0.85 12.48 7.20
CA GLY A 112 -0.52 12.89 7.50
C GLY A 112 -1.60 12.23 6.62
N GLY A 113 -1.18 11.45 5.62
CA GLY A 113 -2.05 10.63 4.78
C GLY A 113 -2.49 9.33 5.47
N ARG A 114 -3.41 8.64 4.80
CA ARG A 114 -3.99 7.38 5.26
C ARG A 114 -4.33 6.49 4.07
N ILE A 115 -4.13 5.20 4.23
CA ILE A 115 -4.65 4.19 3.29
C ILE A 115 -5.54 3.19 4.02
N ASP A 116 -6.54 2.64 3.33
CA ASP A 116 -7.31 1.53 3.87
C ASP A 116 -6.38 0.35 4.15
N ALA A 117 -6.45 -0.18 5.37
CA ALA A 117 -5.58 -1.24 5.83
C ALA A 117 -5.91 -2.53 5.05
N PRO A 118 -4.94 -3.13 4.35
CA PRO A 118 -5.22 -4.36 3.63
C PRO A 118 -5.60 -5.51 4.57
N ALA A 119 -6.40 -6.46 4.12
CA ALA A 119 -6.73 -7.63 4.91
C ALA A 119 -5.46 -8.46 5.19
N PRO A 120 -5.12 -8.77 6.46
CA PRO A 120 -3.99 -9.62 6.80
C PRO A 120 -4.11 -11.02 6.18
N PRO A 121 -2.99 -11.70 5.87
CA PRO A 121 -3.03 -13.07 5.37
C PRO A 121 -3.80 -14.00 6.32
N GLY A 122 -4.75 -14.78 5.77
CA GLY A 122 -5.54 -15.75 6.54
C GLY A 122 -6.79 -15.18 7.22
N VAL A 123 -7.03 -13.87 7.16
CA VAL A 123 -8.31 -13.27 7.58
C VAL A 123 -9.21 -13.12 6.35
N PRO A 124 -10.47 -13.59 6.39
CA PRO A 124 -11.38 -13.47 5.25
C PRO A 124 -11.66 -12.00 4.93
N ASP A 125 -11.45 -11.66 3.67
CA ASP A 125 -11.58 -10.31 3.14
C ASP A 125 -13.06 -9.88 3.02
N PRO A 126 -13.46 -8.72 3.57
CA PRO A 126 -14.66 -8.05 3.12
C PRO A 126 -14.49 -7.69 1.64
N GLN A 127 -15.51 -7.95 0.81
CA GLN A 127 -15.47 -7.92 -0.66
C GLN A 127 -15.04 -6.60 -1.34
N GLU A 128 -14.65 -5.59 -0.57
CA GLU A 128 -14.26 -4.24 -1.00
C GLU A 128 -13.02 -3.66 -0.26
N ALA A 129 -12.34 -4.46 0.59
CA ALA A 129 -11.15 -4.00 1.29
C ALA A 129 -9.88 -4.14 0.42
N ALA A 130 -8.83 -3.42 0.79
CA ALA A 130 -7.54 -3.61 0.15
C ALA A 130 -7.00 -5.01 0.49
N VAL A 131 -6.26 -5.63 -0.43
CA VAL A 131 -5.68 -6.97 -0.23
C VAL A 131 -4.17 -6.94 -0.45
N TRP A 132 -3.41 -7.71 0.33
CA TRP A 132 -1.99 -7.88 0.10
C TRP A 132 -1.74 -8.75 -1.14
N VAL A 133 -1.04 -8.19 -2.14
CA VAL A 133 -0.44 -8.96 -3.24
C VAL A 133 0.88 -9.59 -2.80
N ARG A 134 1.65 -8.84 -2.01
CA ARG A 134 2.85 -9.29 -1.30
C ARG A 134 2.75 -8.73 0.13
N PRO A 135 2.43 -9.56 1.14
CA PRO A 135 2.30 -9.08 2.50
C PRO A 135 3.68 -8.72 3.09
N PRO A 136 3.76 -7.79 4.05
CA PRO A 136 4.95 -7.60 4.87
C PRO A 136 5.22 -8.84 5.73
N ASP A 137 6.51 -9.12 5.99
CA ASP A 137 6.91 -10.18 6.91
C ASP A 137 6.70 -9.73 8.36
N PRO A 138 5.86 -10.42 9.15
CA PRO A 138 5.61 -10.04 10.53
C PRO A 138 6.87 -10.18 11.39
N GLY A 139 7.10 -9.21 12.28
CA GLY A 139 8.28 -9.18 13.17
C GLY A 139 9.58 -8.69 12.52
N CYS A 140 9.56 -8.33 11.23
CA CYS A 140 10.66 -7.66 10.54
C CYS A 140 10.36 -6.18 10.36
N ASP A 141 11.36 -5.32 10.58
CA ASP A 141 11.24 -3.91 10.20
C ASP A 141 11.07 -3.81 8.69
N VAL A 142 10.10 -3.00 8.26
CA VAL A 142 9.76 -2.84 6.85
C VAL A 142 10.72 -1.88 6.14
N GLU A 143 11.17 -0.84 6.85
CA GLU A 143 12.05 0.23 6.37
C GLU A 143 13.26 -0.25 5.54
N PRO A 144 14.04 -1.27 5.94
CA PRO A 144 15.19 -1.73 5.16
C PRO A 144 14.83 -2.36 3.81
N THR A 145 13.58 -2.81 3.61
CA THR A 145 13.14 -3.41 2.34
C THR A 145 12.48 -2.39 1.41
N LEU A 146 12.22 -1.17 1.90
CA LEU A 146 11.50 -0.15 1.13
C LEU A 146 12.43 0.62 0.19
N PRO A 147 11.98 0.91 -1.04
CA PRO A 147 12.67 1.83 -1.93
C PRO A 147 12.78 3.23 -1.32
N ALA A 148 13.99 3.79 -1.28
CA ALA A 148 14.30 5.14 -0.79
C ALA A 148 15.17 5.92 -1.79
N LEU A 149 15.16 7.25 -1.73
CA LEU A 149 16.05 8.11 -2.53
C LEU A 149 17.46 8.18 -1.96
N THR A 150 17.59 8.21 -0.64
CA THR A 150 18.88 8.12 0.05
C THR A 150 19.02 6.75 0.69
N ALA A 151 19.79 5.86 0.06
CA ALA A 151 20.19 4.61 0.70
C ALA A 151 21.26 4.94 1.76
N LEU A 152 20.85 5.18 3.00
CA LEU A 152 21.78 5.08 4.14
C LEU A 152 22.10 3.58 4.36
N SER A 153 22.96 3.08 3.47
CA SER A 153 23.75 1.84 3.50
C SER A 153 23.16 0.61 4.21
N ALA A 154 22.61 -0.32 3.42
CA ALA A 154 22.95 -1.73 3.63
C ALA A 154 24.38 -1.93 3.12
N VAL A 155 25.29 -2.36 3.99
CA VAL A 155 26.67 -2.72 3.64
C VAL A 155 26.63 -3.85 2.60
N GLY A 156 26.98 -3.53 1.36
CA GLY A 156 27.28 -4.54 0.35
C GLY A 156 26.65 -4.31 -1.02
N GLY A 157 27.37 -3.57 -1.88
CA GLY A 157 27.48 -3.93 -3.29
C GLY A 157 26.46 -3.33 -4.26
N GLY A 158 26.94 -2.37 -5.05
CA GLY A 158 26.34 -2.00 -6.33
C GLY A 158 25.89 -0.55 -6.37
N GLY A 159 26.72 0.32 -6.95
CA GLY A 159 26.38 1.71 -7.28
C GLY A 159 25.31 1.81 -8.37
N GLY A 160 24.12 1.28 -8.10
CA GLY A 160 22.91 1.54 -8.87
C GLY A 160 22.23 2.81 -8.37
N ALA A 161 21.50 3.48 -9.27
CA ALA A 161 20.62 4.59 -8.89
C ALA A 161 19.73 4.18 -7.70
N PRO A 162 19.40 5.11 -6.79
CA PRO A 162 18.68 4.78 -5.57
C PRO A 162 17.35 4.11 -5.92
N GLY A 163 16.93 3.16 -5.08
CA GLY A 163 15.80 2.27 -5.36
C GLY A 163 14.53 3.02 -5.77
N LEU A 164 14.29 4.20 -5.20
CA LEU A 164 13.15 5.04 -5.53
C LEU A 164 13.20 5.61 -6.96
N VAL A 165 14.36 6.06 -7.45
CA VAL A 165 14.51 6.58 -8.83
C VAL A 165 14.11 5.51 -9.85
N ARG A 166 14.67 4.31 -9.72
CA ARG A 166 14.38 3.20 -10.65
C ARG A 166 12.92 2.77 -10.59
N LEU A 167 12.34 2.78 -9.39
CA LEU A 167 10.92 2.49 -9.19
C LEU A 167 10.05 3.52 -9.91
N VAL A 168 10.26 4.81 -9.66
CA VAL A 168 9.46 5.91 -10.22
C VAL A 168 9.61 5.97 -11.73
N GLU A 169 10.82 5.86 -12.28
CA GLU A 169 11.06 5.81 -13.72
C GLU A 169 10.30 4.64 -14.38
N THR A 170 10.36 3.45 -13.76
CA THR A 170 9.62 2.29 -14.25
C THR A 170 8.12 2.51 -14.17
N ALA A 171 7.61 3.01 -13.04
CA ALA A 171 6.20 3.27 -12.82
C ALA A 171 5.65 4.28 -13.83
N ALA A 172 6.32 5.44 -13.97
CA ALA A 172 5.98 6.48 -14.93
C ALA A 172 5.93 5.92 -16.37
N THR A 173 6.97 5.18 -16.77
CA THR A 173 7.03 4.54 -18.10
C THR A 173 5.84 3.59 -18.33
N GLN A 174 5.48 2.76 -17.35
CA GLN A 174 4.37 1.82 -17.52
C GLN A 174 3.01 2.51 -17.51
N CYS A 175 2.80 3.51 -16.66
CA CYS A 175 1.58 4.30 -16.64
C CYS A 175 1.38 5.02 -17.98
N HIS A 176 2.43 5.66 -18.49
CA HIS A 176 2.42 6.30 -19.80
C HIS A 176 2.10 5.30 -20.92
N ARG A 177 2.73 4.13 -20.93
CA ARG A 177 2.49 3.08 -21.92
C ARG A 177 1.02 2.62 -21.94
N ILE A 178 0.41 2.42 -20.77
CA ILE A 178 -0.98 2.01 -20.65
C ILE A 178 -1.92 3.11 -21.13
N ARG A 179 -1.64 4.35 -20.75
CA ARG A 179 -2.39 5.51 -21.25
C ARG A 179 -2.37 5.59 -22.77
N LEU A 180 -1.19 5.45 -23.39
CA LEU A 180 -1.06 5.42 -24.85
C LEU A 180 -1.86 4.27 -25.47
N ARG A 181 -1.78 3.06 -24.89
CA ARG A 181 -2.56 1.90 -25.36
C ARG A 181 -4.06 2.15 -25.30
N ARG A 182 -4.55 2.73 -24.20
CA ARG A 182 -5.98 3.06 -24.03
C ARG A 182 -6.42 4.11 -25.05
N ALA A 183 -5.62 5.15 -25.27
CA ALA A 183 -5.89 6.17 -26.29
C ALA A 183 -5.95 5.57 -27.71
N CYS A 184 -5.04 4.65 -28.05
CA CYS A 184 -5.07 3.95 -29.34
C CYS A 184 -6.24 2.96 -29.49
N ALA A 185 -6.73 2.40 -28.39
CA ALA A 185 -7.84 1.44 -28.37
C ALA A 185 -9.22 2.11 -28.35
N GLN A 186 -9.30 3.39 -28.01
CA GLN A 186 -10.54 4.16 -28.16
C GLN A 186 -10.80 4.35 -29.66
N PRO A 187 -11.94 3.88 -30.20
CA PRO A 187 -12.32 4.18 -31.57
C PRO A 187 -12.34 5.70 -31.68
N LEU A 188 -11.58 6.25 -32.62
CA LEU A 188 -11.71 7.66 -32.97
C LEU A 188 -13.12 7.82 -33.53
N ALA A 189 -14.06 8.20 -32.66
CA ALA A 189 -15.38 8.64 -33.02
C ALA A 189 -15.21 9.99 -33.72
N PHE A 190 -14.73 9.97 -34.95
CA PHE A 190 -14.89 11.08 -35.87
C PHE A 190 -16.38 11.10 -36.24
N SER A 191 -17.08 12.09 -35.68
CA SER A 191 -18.39 12.53 -36.15
C SER A 191 -18.29 13.19 -37.52
#